data_AF-A0A392P9V9-F1
#
_entry.id   AF-A0A392P9V9-F1
#
_cell.length_a   1.000
_cell.length_b   1.000
_cell.length_c   1.000
_cell.angle_alpha   90.00
_cell.angle_beta   90.00
_cell.angle_gamma   90.00
#
_symmetry.space_group_name_H-M   'P 1'
#
loop_
_entity.id
_entity.type
_entity.pdbx_description
1 polymer ?
#
loop_
_entity_poly.entity_id
_entity_poly.type
_entity_poly.pdbx_seq_one_letter_code
_entity_poly.pdbx_strand_id
1 'polypeptide(L)'
;VEQLMESLIRSEGSETSILEVNNIDGRWCIRVDSTQKTSFKGLLLSSSSGVGSTIEPLSAVPLNDELQRARCLVAKAEADVLLTLTKKVTTYKQNLTNISF
;
A
#
# COMPACT_ATOMS: atom_id res chain seq x y z
N VAL A 1 -3.40 -0.67 15.83
CA VAL A 1 -2.06 -1.27 15.58
C VAL A 1 -1.69 -2.26 16.67
N GLU A 2 -1.92 -1.95 17.95
CA GLU A 2 -1.66 -2.84 19.09
C GLU A 2 -2.29 -4.23 18.94
N GLN A 3 -3.57 -4.34 18.57
CA GLN A 3 -4.24 -5.63 18.37
C GLN A 3 -3.59 -6.51 17.29
N LEU A 4 -3.02 -5.92 16.23
CA LEU A 4 -2.29 -6.65 15.20
C LEU A 4 -0.98 -7.19 15.80
N MET A 5 -0.20 -6.33 16.47
CA MET A 5 1.07 -6.71 17.11
C MET A 5 0.86 -7.77 18.18
N GLU A 6 -0.14 -7.63 19.05
CA GLU A 6 -0.50 -8.61 20.07
C GLU A 6 -0.90 -9.96 19.46
N SER A 7 -1.58 -9.97 18.31
CA SER A 7 -1.96 -11.20 17.61
C SER A 7 -0.75 -11.94 17.00
N LEU A 8 0.26 -11.21 16.54
CA LEU A 8 1.51 -11.75 16.00
C LEU A 8 2.36 -12.33 17.14
N ILE A 9 2.59 -11.56 18.20
CA ILE A 9 3.45 -11.93 19.35
C ILE A 9 2.93 -13.18 20.07
N ARG A 10 1.62 -13.27 20.32
CA ARG A 10 1.02 -14.41 21.05
C ARG A 10 1.15 -15.75 20.32
N SER A 11 1.53 -15.72 19.04
CA SER A 11 1.68 -16.93 18.25
C SER A 11 3.09 -17.52 18.18
N GLU A 12 4.09 -16.86 18.77
CA GLU A 12 5.47 -17.35 18.88
C GLU A 12 5.61 -18.49 19.91
N GLY A 13 4.91 -19.59 19.66
CA GLY A 13 5.10 -20.85 20.38
C GLY A 13 6.25 -21.65 19.77
N SER A 14 7.41 -21.61 20.43
CA SER A 14 8.53 -22.59 20.38
C SER A 14 9.50 -22.66 19.20
N GLU A 15 9.28 -22.06 18.03
CA GLU A 15 10.35 -21.87 17.03
C GLU A 15 10.16 -20.51 16.37
N THR A 16 11.19 -19.66 16.42
CA THR A 16 11.15 -18.30 15.86
C THR A 16 11.13 -18.37 14.34
N SER A 17 9.95 -18.58 13.76
CA SER A 17 9.78 -18.35 12.34
C SER A 17 9.72 -16.86 12.09
N ILE A 18 10.75 -16.36 11.41
CA ILE A 18 10.83 -14.94 11.04
C ILE A 18 9.78 -14.72 9.94
N LEU A 19 8.63 -14.16 10.31
CA LEU A 19 7.62 -13.71 9.36
C LEU A 19 8.10 -12.42 8.71
N GLU A 20 8.31 -12.46 7.39
CA GLU A 20 8.77 -11.29 6.65
C GLU A 20 7.59 -10.41 6.26
N VAL A 21 7.64 -9.13 6.63
CA VAL A 21 6.69 -8.12 6.16
C VAL A 21 7.08 -7.69 4.74
N ASN A 22 6.12 -7.67 3.83
CA ASN A 22 6.31 -7.18 2.47
C ASN A 22 5.25 -6.16 2.06
N ASN A 23 5.55 -5.39 1.02
CA ASN A 23 4.60 -4.47 0.40
C ASN A 23 4.25 -4.98 -1.00
N ILE A 24 2.95 -5.19 -1.27
CA ILE A 24 2.44 -5.62 -2.58
C ILE A 24 1.40 -4.60 -3.02
N ASP A 25 1.64 -3.93 -4.14
CA ASP A 25 0.76 -2.91 -4.71
C ASP A 25 0.31 -1.84 -3.68
N GLY A 26 1.23 -1.47 -2.78
CA GLY A 26 0.98 -0.49 -1.72
C GLY A 26 0.37 -1.08 -0.45
N ARG A 27 -0.04 -2.35 -0.42
CA ARG A 27 -0.61 -3.02 0.76
C ARG A 27 0.46 -3.74 1.57
N TRP A 28 0.43 -3.57 2.88
CA TRP A 28 1.32 -4.27 3.79
C TRP A 28 0.82 -5.67 4.09
N CYS A 29 1.67 -6.65 3.83
CA CYS A 29 1.37 -8.07 3.89
C CYS A 29 2.49 -8.82 4.60
N ILE A 30 2.29 -10.12 4.79
CA ILE A 30 3.26 -11.03 5.38
C ILE A 30 3.54 -12.15 4.39
N ARG A 31 4.82 -12.38 4.10
CA ARG A 31 5.28 -13.56 3.37
C ARG A 31 5.36 -14.74 4.33
N VAL A 32 4.82 -15.86 3.89
CA VAL A 32 4.71 -17.11 4.64
C VAL A 32 5.30 -18.22 3.79
N ASP A 33 6.25 -18.95 4.33
CA ASP A 33 6.83 -20.11 3.63
C ASP A 33 5.79 -21.20 3.41
N SER A 34 5.93 -21.97 2.32
CA SER A 34 4.97 -23.03 1.98
C SER A 34 4.88 -24.16 3.01
N THR A 35 5.88 -24.29 3.87
CA THR A 35 5.96 -25.29 4.94
C THR A 35 5.38 -24.80 6.27
N GLN A 36 5.17 -23.50 6.41
CA GLN A 36 4.71 -22.88 7.65
C GLN A 36 3.21 -22.63 7.66
N LYS A 37 2.56 -23.00 8.76
CA LYS A 37 1.18 -22.61 9.04
C LYS A 37 1.18 -21.35 9.87
N THR A 38 0.50 -20.30 9.42
CA THR A 38 0.29 -19.10 10.23
C THR A 38 -0.78 -19.32 11.28
N SER A 39 -0.55 -18.75 12.45
CA SER A 39 -1.50 -18.64 13.56
C SER A 39 -2.62 -17.63 13.31
N PHE A 40 -2.36 -16.64 12.45
CA PHE A 40 -3.27 -15.56 12.12
C PHE A 40 -4.03 -15.87 10.84
N LYS A 41 -5.25 -15.33 10.75
CA LYS A 41 -6.10 -15.39 9.56
C LYS A 41 -5.80 -14.19 8.65
N GLY A 42 -5.89 -14.39 7.34
CA GLY A 42 -5.66 -13.35 6.37
C GLY A 42 -6.23 -13.66 4.99
N LEU A 43 -6.18 -12.67 4.12
CA LEU A 43 -6.51 -12.77 2.70
C LEU A 43 -5.26 -13.22 1.95
N LEU A 44 -5.39 -14.29 1.15
CA LEU A 44 -4.32 -14.73 0.27
C LEU A 44 -4.25 -13.83 -0.96
N LEU A 45 -3.15 -13.11 -1.13
CA LEU A 45 -2.94 -12.21 -2.28
C LEU A 45 -2.16 -12.88 -3.41
N SER A 46 -1.21 -13.73 -3.05
CA SER A 46 -0.45 -14.51 -4.03
C SER A 46 0.03 -15.82 -3.42
N SER A 47 0.07 -16.86 -4.23
CA SER A 47 0.67 -18.14 -3.89
C SER A 47 1.42 -18.67 -5.11
N SER A 48 2.70 -19.01 -4.93
CA SER A 48 3.46 -19.71 -5.97
C SER A 48 4.10 -20.96 -5.36
N SER A 49 4.00 -22.07 -6.09
CA SER A 49 4.61 -23.34 -5.68
C SER A 49 6.12 -23.14 -5.47
N GLY A 50 6.59 -23.38 -4.25
CA GLY A 50 8.01 -23.25 -3.87
C GLY A 50 8.48 -21.87 -3.38
N VAL A 51 7.69 -20.80 -3.51
CA VAL A 51 8.09 -19.42 -3.12
C VAL A 51 7.33 -18.91 -1.88
N GLY A 52 6.41 -19.72 -1.36
CA GLY A 52 5.53 -19.36 -0.26
C GLY A 52 4.29 -18.59 -0.72
N SER A 53 3.52 -18.12 0.25
CA SER A 53 2.29 -17.35 0.08
C SER A 53 2.46 -15.95 0.64
N THR A 54 1.83 -14.96 0.02
CA THR A 54 1.70 -13.62 0.61
C THR A 54 0.29 -13.47 1.15
N ILE A 55 0.20 -13.21 2.45
CA ILE A 55 -1.06 -13.11 3.18
C ILE A 55 -1.17 -11.71 3.77
N GLU A 56 -2.29 -11.05 3.52
CA GLU A 56 -2.65 -9.84 4.23
C GLU A 56 -3.44 -10.21 5.50
N PRO A 57 -2.94 -9.91 6.71
CA PRO A 57 -3.69 -10.19 7.94
C PRO A 57 -5.04 -9.48 7.95
N LEU A 58 -6.11 -10.15 8.41
CA LEU A 58 -7.45 -9.55 8.44
C LEU A 58 -7.52 -8.24 9.25
N SER A 59 -6.71 -8.14 10.31
CA SER A 59 -6.58 -6.93 11.12
C SER A 59 -5.83 -5.78 10.42
N ALA A 60 -5.07 -6.07 9.36
CA ALA A 60 -4.38 -5.08 8.53
C ALA A 60 -5.25 -4.57 7.36
N VAL A 61 -6.24 -5.36 6.91
CA VAL A 61 -7.16 -4.99 5.82
C VAL A 61 -7.75 -3.58 5.95
N PRO A 62 -8.43 -3.22 7.07
CA PRO A 62 -9.01 -1.88 7.19
C PRO A 62 -7.96 -0.76 7.16
N LEU A 63 -6.77 -1.00 7.70
CA LEU A 63 -5.68 -0.03 7.72
C LEU A 63 -5.07 0.16 6.32
N ASN A 64 -4.87 -0.93 5.58
CA ASN A 64 -4.41 -0.86 4.20
C ASN A 64 -5.45 -0.20 3.29
N ASP A 65 -6.74 -0.45 3.51
CA ASP A 65 -7.82 0.22 2.77
C ASP A 65 -7.87 1.73 3.05
N GLU A 66 -7.69 2.13 4.30
CA GLU A 66 -7.57 3.54 4.67
C GLU A 66 -6.33 4.20 4.05
N LEU A 67 -5.16 3.55 4.14
CA LEU A 67 -3.93 4.03 3.53
C LEU A 67 -4.07 4.20 2.01
N GLN A 68 -4.69 3.24 1.33
CA GLN A 68 -4.91 3.31 -0.11
C GLN A 68 -5.85 4.46 -0.46
N ARG A 69 -6.95 4.65 0.29
CA ARG A 69 -7.84 5.81 0.10
C ARG A 69 -7.10 7.13 0.29
N ALA A 70 -6.27 7.25 1.31
CA ALA A 70 -5.47 8.45 1.56
C ALA A 70 -4.53 8.76 0.38
N ARG A 71 -3.84 7.74 -0.16
CA ARG A 71 -3.00 7.89 -1.35
C ARG A 71 -3.79 8.32 -2.59
N CYS A 72 -4.97 7.76 -2.81
CA CYS A 72 -5.85 8.16 -3.91
C CYS A 72 -6.29 9.64 -3.79
N LEU A 73 -6.59 10.10 -2.57
CA LEU A 73 -6.95 11.50 -2.32
C LEU A 73 -5.77 12.45 -2.60
N VAL A 74 -4.55 12.07 -2.19
CA VAL A 74 -3.34 12.85 -2.48
C VAL A 74 -3.09 12.93 -3.98
N ALA A 75 -3.11 11.79 -4.69
CA ALA A 75 -2.90 11.75 -6.13
C ALA A 75 -3.92 12.63 -6.90
N LYS A 76 -5.17 12.66 -6.43
CA LYS A 76 -6.20 13.55 -6.98
C LYS A 76 -5.85 15.02 -6.74
N ALA A 77 -5.50 15.40 -5.51
CA ALA A 77 -5.14 16.77 -5.18
C ALA A 77 -3.91 17.25 -5.98
N GLU A 78 -2.92 16.38 -6.16
CA GLU A 78 -1.74 16.66 -6.99
C GLU A 78 -2.13 16.91 -8.46
N ALA A 79 -3.00 16.06 -9.03
CA ALA A 79 -3.49 16.23 -10.38
C ALA A 79 -4.27 17.55 -10.57
N ASP A 80 -5.08 17.94 -9.60
CA ASP A 80 -5.85 19.19 -9.63
C ASP A 80 -4.93 20.43 -9.60
N VAL A 81 -3.86 20.39 -8.79
CA VAL A 81 -2.84 21.44 -8.74
C VAL A 81 -2.08 21.52 -10.06
N LEU A 82 -1.64 20.38 -10.60
CA LEU A 82 -0.93 20.33 -11.88
C LEU A 82 -1.80 20.87 -13.02
N LEU A 83 -3.08 20.48 -13.08
CA LEU A 83 -4.02 21.01 -14.06
C LEU A 83 -4.16 22.54 -13.95
N THR A 84 -4.26 23.05 -12.73
CA THR A 84 -4.35 24.49 -12.47
C THR A 84 -3.09 25.23 -12.93
N LEU A 85 -1.92 24.67 -12.63
CA LEU A 85 -0.63 25.23 -13.03
C LEU A 85 -0.48 25.21 -14.56
N THR A 86 -0.80 24.10 -15.22
CA THR A 86 -0.76 23.99 -16.68
C THR A 86 -1.63 25.05 -17.34
N LYS A 87 -2.86 25.26 -16.87
CA LYS A 87 -3.73 26.32 -17.37
C LYS A 87 -3.07 27.70 -17.26
N LYS A 88 -2.49 28.03 -16.09
CA LYS A 88 -1.80 29.31 -15.89
C LYS A 88 -0.61 29.50 -16.83
N VAL A 89 0.22 28.46 -17.02
CA VAL A 89 1.38 28.50 -17.92
C VAL A 89 0.93 28.70 -19.37
N THR A 90 -0.11 27.98 -19.81
CA THR A 90 -0.65 28.13 -21.17
C THR A 90 -1.22 29.52 -21.41
N THR A 91 -1.99 30.07 -20.47
CA THR A 91 -2.52 31.43 -20.57
C THR A 91 -1.40 32.48 -20.61
N TYR A 92 -0.39 32.35 -19.75
CA TYR A 92 0.76 33.26 -19.77
C TYR A 92 1.48 33.25 -21.12
N LYS A 93 1.72 32.05 -21.69
CA LYS A 93 2.32 31.91 -23.01
C LYS A 93 1.48 32.59 -24.10
N GLN A 94 0.16 32.38 -24.09
CA GLN A 94 -0.75 33.03 -25.05
C GLN A 94 -0.66 34.56 -24.96
N ASN A 95 -0.65 35.11 -23.74
CA ASN A 95 -0.53 36.55 -23.53
C ASN A 95 0.80 37.10 -24.05
N LEU A 96 1.92 36.42 -23.82
CA LEU A 96 3.21 36.83 -24.39
C LEU A 96 3.18 36.87 -25.92
N THR A 97 2.52 35.90 -26.54
CA THR A 97 2.40 35.82 -28.01
C THR A 97 1.58 36.98 -28.56
N ASN A 98 0.57 37.44 -27.83
CA ASN A 98 -0.30 38.56 -28.22
C ASN A 98 0.36 39.93 -28.03
N ILE A 99 1.36 40.05 -27.14
CA ILE A 99 2.09 41.30 -26.88
C ILE A 99 3.23 41.52 -27.90
N SER A 100 3.71 40.45 -28.55
CA SER A 100 4.80 40.51 -29.54
C SER A 100 4.36 40.90 -30.97
N PHE A 101 3.17 41.46 -31.16
CA PHE A 101 2.66 41.99 -32.45
C PHE A 101 2.40 43.49 -32.38
#